data_AF-A0AA47MIR1-F1
#
_entry.id   AF-A0AA47MIR1-F1
#
_cell.length_a   1.000
_cell.length_b   1.000
_cell.length_c   1.000
_cell.angle_alpha   90.00
_cell.angle_beta   90.00
_cell.angle_gamma   90.00
#
_symmetry.space_group_name_H-M   'P 1'
#
loop_
_entity.id
_entity.type
_entity.pdbx_description
1 polymer ?
#
loop_
_entity_poly.entity_id
_entity_poly.type
_entity_poly.pdbx_seq_one_letter_code
_entity_poly.pdbx_strand_id
1 'polypeptide(L)'
;MNPKDLSILQNMIISSGSGINNLWLAWLVLSTKEAGMGDCIACTAARPVLTTNPMVLPVDEPGTKCLEKIFREANPANCSRLTELFPPSNNDTRPPHFEIVEDKYYCYKSNGTVQVGALPSDWCTNVTDLNTWPNQLQTTSFRFARADIFLLCGRTLYPRLPENWRGLCAPVRL
;
A
#
# COMPACT_ATOMS: atom_id res chain seq x y z
N MET A 1 24.60 12.96 -23.68
CA MET A 1 24.13 12.37 -22.42
C MET A 1 25.29 11.57 -21.82
N ASN A 2 25.70 11.83 -20.58
CA ASN A 2 26.95 11.29 -20.01
C ASN A 2 26.66 9.91 -19.37
N PRO A 3 27.52 8.87 -19.49
CA PRO A 3 27.22 7.52 -18.98
C PRO A 3 26.94 7.43 -17.48
N LYS A 4 27.41 8.41 -16.69
CA LYS A 4 27.15 8.51 -15.25
C LYS A 4 25.71 8.94 -14.92
N ASP A 5 25.02 9.60 -15.84
CA ASP A 5 23.62 10.02 -15.68
C ASP A 5 22.67 8.81 -15.76
N LEU A 6 23.05 7.80 -16.55
CA LEU A 6 22.28 6.55 -16.70
C LEU A 6 22.33 5.69 -15.44
N SER A 7 23.45 5.66 -14.70
CA SER A 7 23.56 4.84 -13.48
C SER A 7 22.73 5.40 -12.32
N ILE A 8 22.67 6.73 -12.20
CA ILE A 8 21.86 7.41 -11.19
C ILE A 8 20.37 7.14 -11.41
N LEU A 9 19.92 7.24 -12.67
CA LEU A 9 18.53 6.96 -13.05
C LEU A 9 18.20 5.46 -12.87
N GLN A 10 19.11 4.54 -13.21
CA GLN A 10 18.92 3.11 -12.97
C GLN A 10 18.78 2.77 -11.49
N ASN A 11 19.62 3.35 -10.62
CA ASN A 11 19.55 3.10 -9.18
C ASN A 11 18.23 3.62 -8.57
N MET A 12 17.67 4.70 -9.10
CA MET A 12 16.35 5.21 -8.69
C MET A 12 15.18 4.36 -9.20
N ILE A 13 15.27 3.76 -10.39
CA ILE A 13 14.26 2.82 -10.91
C ILE A 13 14.21 1.57 -10.03
N ILE A 14 15.38 1.08 -9.61
CA ILE A 14 15.50 -0.10 -8.76
C ILE A 14 14.90 0.17 -7.36
N SER A 15 15.12 1.37 -6.78
CA SER A 15 14.59 1.70 -5.46
C SER A 15 13.10 2.03 -5.43
N SER A 16 12.51 2.44 -6.56
CA SER A 16 11.09 2.84 -6.65
C SER A 16 10.18 1.76 -7.24
N GLY A 17 10.72 0.64 -7.73
CA GLY A 17 9.95 -0.54 -8.14
C GLY A 17 9.04 -0.34 -9.36
N SER A 18 9.15 0.80 -10.03
CA SER A 18 8.49 1.13 -11.29
C SER A 18 9.41 2.07 -12.07
N GLY A 19 9.33 2.05 -13.41
CA GLY A 19 10.03 3.06 -14.22
C GLY A 19 9.75 4.46 -13.68
N ILE A 20 10.68 5.42 -13.84
CA ILE A 20 10.60 6.76 -13.24
C ILE A 20 9.33 7.49 -13.72
N ASN A 21 8.21 7.20 -13.07
CA ASN A 21 6.93 7.87 -13.24
C ASN A 21 6.77 8.97 -12.18
N ASN A 22 7.71 9.04 -11.22
CA ASN A 22 7.78 10.13 -10.26
C ASN A 22 8.52 11.31 -10.90
N LEU A 23 7.77 12.05 -11.71
CA LEU A 23 8.23 13.26 -12.40
C LEU A 23 8.85 14.27 -11.43
N TRP A 24 8.42 14.27 -10.16
CA TRP A 24 8.95 15.12 -9.11
C TRP A 24 10.39 14.75 -8.72
N LEU A 25 10.71 13.47 -8.51
CA LEU A 25 12.09 13.03 -8.26
C LEU A 25 13.00 13.29 -9.47
N ALA A 26 12.50 13.05 -10.68
CA ALA A 26 13.24 13.33 -11.91
C ALA A 26 13.54 14.84 -12.06
N TRP A 27 12.55 15.68 -11.81
CA TRP A 27 12.69 17.14 -11.84
C TRP A 27 13.69 17.64 -10.79
N LEU A 28 13.66 17.09 -9.58
CA LEU A 28 14.60 17.42 -8.51
C LEU A 28 16.06 17.19 -8.93
N VAL A 29 16.34 16.01 -9.48
CA VAL A 29 17.70 15.62 -9.91
C VAL A 29 18.17 16.45 -11.10
N LEU A 30 17.27 16.76 -12.05
CA LEU A 30 17.60 17.64 -13.16
C LEU A 30 17.89 19.07 -12.69
N SER A 31 17.08 19.60 -11.77
CA SER A 31 17.22 20.96 -11.26
C SER A 31 18.50 21.16 -10.45
N THR A 32 18.88 20.19 -9.59
CA THR A 32 20.14 20.28 -8.82
C THR A 32 21.36 20.22 -9.73
N LYS A 33 21.29 19.40 -10.79
CA LYS A 33 22.34 19.31 -11.80
C LYS A 33 22.48 20.58 -12.63
N GLU A 34 21.36 21.15 -13.11
CA GLU A 34 21.36 22.42 -13.85
C GLU A 34 21.91 23.57 -12.99
N ALA A 35 21.64 23.56 -11.69
CA ALA A 35 22.16 24.54 -10.75
C ALA A 35 23.64 24.29 -10.33
N GLY A 36 24.27 23.20 -10.79
CA GLY A 36 25.65 22.86 -10.42
C GLY A 36 25.85 22.51 -8.94
N MET A 37 24.78 22.13 -8.24
CA MET A 37 24.78 21.86 -6.79
C MET A 37 24.99 20.37 -6.52
N GLY A 38 26.24 19.97 -6.25
CA GLY A 38 26.60 18.58 -5.96
C GLY A 38 26.52 18.17 -4.48
N ASP A 39 26.43 19.15 -3.56
CA ASP A 39 26.61 18.95 -2.11
C ASP A 39 25.63 19.82 -1.30
N CYS A 40 24.38 19.91 -1.76
CA CYS A 40 23.36 20.79 -1.20
C CYS A 40 22.06 20.04 -0.85
N ILE A 41 21.37 20.50 0.19
CA ILE A 41 20.02 20.06 0.52
C ILE A 41 19.04 20.79 -0.42
N ALA A 42 18.38 20.05 -1.31
CA ALA A 42 17.33 20.59 -2.15
C ALA A 42 16.02 20.68 -1.37
N CYS A 43 15.65 21.89 -0.93
CA CYS A 43 14.35 22.16 -0.36
C CYS A 43 13.31 22.28 -1.48
N THR A 44 12.27 21.47 -1.44
CA THR A 44 11.19 21.47 -2.42
C THR A 44 9.86 21.78 -1.76
N ALA A 45 8.88 22.20 -2.56
CA ALA A 45 7.50 22.26 -2.12
C ALA A 45 7.06 20.89 -1.60
N ALA A 46 6.07 20.89 -0.69
CA ALA A 46 5.55 19.68 -0.07
C ALA A 46 5.29 18.59 -1.12
N ARG A 47 5.63 17.34 -0.75
CA ARG A 47 5.40 16.14 -1.56
C ARG A 47 3.96 16.20 -2.11
N PRO A 48 3.72 15.85 -3.39
CA PRO A 48 2.36 15.80 -3.94
C PRO A 48 1.44 15.04 -2.99
N VAL A 49 0.19 15.51 -2.83
CA VAL A 49 -0.79 14.83 -1.99
C VAL A 49 -0.84 13.37 -2.43
N LEU A 50 -0.59 12.46 -1.48
CA LEU A 50 -0.54 11.03 -1.78
C LEU A 50 -1.96 10.59 -2.15
N THR A 51 -2.07 9.69 -3.12
CA THR A 51 -3.37 9.22 -3.61
C THR A 51 -3.49 7.73 -3.38
N THR A 52 -4.70 7.26 -3.08
CA THR A 52 -4.92 5.82 -2.95
C THR A 52 -4.77 5.15 -4.31
N ASN A 53 -3.84 4.21 -4.41
CA ASN A 53 -3.71 3.34 -5.57
C ASN A 53 -4.16 1.92 -5.21
N PRO A 54 -5.03 1.27 -6.00
CA PRO A 54 -5.40 -0.12 -5.77
C PRO A 54 -4.17 -1.02 -5.63
N MET A 55 -4.25 -1.98 -4.70
CA MET A 55 -3.23 -3.02 -4.59
C MET A 55 -3.35 -3.98 -5.77
N VAL A 56 -2.39 -3.92 -6.69
CA VAL A 56 -2.27 -4.89 -7.79
C VAL A 56 -1.53 -6.11 -7.28
N LEU A 57 -2.21 -7.25 -7.23
CA LEU A 57 -1.62 -8.50 -6.82
C LEU A 57 -0.95 -9.20 -8.00
N PRO A 58 0.21 -9.86 -7.81
CA PRO A 58 0.72 -10.81 -8.78
C PRO A 58 -0.35 -11.87 -9.03
N VAL A 59 -0.62 -12.16 -10.31
CA VAL A 59 -1.74 -13.00 -10.80
C VAL A 59 -1.65 -14.46 -10.30
N ASP A 60 -0.53 -14.85 -9.70
CA ASP A 60 -0.34 -16.19 -9.16
C ASP A 60 -1.25 -16.43 -7.93
N GLU A 61 -1.95 -17.57 -7.86
CA GLU A 61 -2.78 -18.01 -6.72
C GLU A 61 -2.21 -17.79 -5.29
N PRO A 62 -0.88 -17.79 -5.03
CA PRO A 62 -0.36 -17.41 -3.72
C PRO A 62 -0.53 -15.91 -3.39
N GLY A 63 -0.64 -15.00 -4.37
CA GLY A 63 -0.61 -13.55 -4.16
C GLY A 63 -1.77 -13.02 -3.31
N THR A 64 -3.01 -13.41 -3.63
CA THR A 64 -4.22 -13.02 -2.88
C THR A 64 -4.23 -13.59 -1.47
N LYS A 65 -3.93 -14.89 -1.34
CA LYS A 65 -3.83 -15.57 -0.04
C LYS A 65 -2.71 -14.99 0.82
N CYS A 66 -1.57 -14.64 0.22
CA CYS A 66 -0.47 -14.02 0.96
C CYS A 66 -0.79 -12.62 1.43
N LEU A 67 -1.55 -11.83 0.64
CA LEU A 67 -1.94 -10.49 1.07
C LEU A 67 -2.77 -10.54 2.36
N GLU A 68 -3.72 -11.47 2.46
CA GLU A 68 -4.46 -11.66 3.69
C GLU A 68 -3.55 -12.13 4.84
N LYS A 69 -2.69 -13.11 4.58
CA LYS A 69 -1.78 -13.66 5.60
C LYS A 69 -0.84 -12.62 6.19
N ILE A 70 -0.32 -11.69 5.38
CA ILE A 70 0.57 -10.65 5.91
C ILE A 70 -0.17 -9.71 6.88
N PHE A 71 -1.46 -9.45 6.70
CA PHE A 71 -2.22 -8.68 7.69
C PHE A 71 -2.57 -9.48 8.96
N ARG A 72 -2.47 -10.82 8.92
CA ARG A 72 -2.81 -11.72 10.04
C ARG A 72 -1.63 -12.12 10.89
N GLU A 73 -0.48 -12.31 10.29
CA GLU A 73 0.74 -12.84 10.92
C GLU A 73 1.90 -11.90 10.61
N ALA A 74 2.81 -11.65 11.57
CA ALA A 74 4.00 -10.84 11.30
C ALA A 74 4.88 -11.45 10.20
N ASN A 75 5.13 -12.77 10.27
CA ASN A 75 6.02 -13.49 9.37
C ASN A 75 5.33 -14.75 8.81
N PRO A 76 4.42 -14.60 7.84
CA PRO A 76 3.67 -15.73 7.30
C PRO A 76 4.55 -16.67 6.46
N ALA A 77 4.43 -17.97 6.73
CA ALA A 77 5.10 -19.00 5.94
C ALA A 77 4.62 -19.01 4.48
N ASN A 78 5.55 -19.20 3.55
CA ASN A 78 5.33 -19.23 2.09
C ASN A 78 4.87 -17.90 1.47
N CYS A 79 5.07 -16.78 2.16
CA CYS A 79 4.74 -15.43 1.68
C CYS A 79 5.93 -14.45 1.75
N SER A 80 7.17 -14.97 1.66
CA SER A 80 8.41 -14.22 1.87
C SER A 80 8.52 -13.02 0.93
N ARG A 81 8.26 -13.18 -0.37
CA ARG A 81 8.34 -12.08 -1.35
C ARG A 81 7.43 -10.90 -0.98
N LEU A 82 6.20 -11.17 -0.55
CA LEU A 82 5.26 -10.11 -0.16
C LEU A 82 5.63 -9.51 1.20
N THR A 83 6.16 -10.31 2.11
CA THR A 83 6.65 -9.86 3.42
C THR A 83 7.91 -8.99 3.29
N GLU A 84 8.77 -9.27 2.31
CA GLU A 84 9.94 -8.43 2.00
C GLU A 84 9.54 -7.09 1.38
N LEU A 85 8.56 -7.08 0.47
CA LEU A 85 8.04 -5.85 -0.13
C LEU A 85 7.26 -4.99 0.87
N PHE A 86 6.52 -5.64 1.78
CA PHE A 86 5.67 -4.99 2.77
C PHE A 86 5.98 -5.54 4.16
N PRO A 87 7.14 -5.15 4.72
CA PRO A 87 7.56 -5.63 6.03
C PRO A 87 6.57 -5.19 7.12
N PRO A 88 6.53 -5.89 8.27
CA PRO A 88 5.76 -5.45 9.41
C PRO A 88 6.18 -4.04 9.83
N SER A 89 5.20 -3.18 10.11
CA SER A 89 5.42 -1.83 10.63
C SER A 89 4.84 -1.69 12.04
N ASN A 90 5.06 -0.54 12.67
CA ASN A 90 4.39 -0.24 13.94
C ASN A 90 2.86 -0.24 13.73
N ASN A 91 2.14 -0.92 14.62
CA ASN A 91 0.67 -1.02 14.60
C ASN A 91 -0.04 0.33 14.86
N ASP A 92 0.69 1.30 15.41
CA ASP A 92 0.20 2.66 15.66
C ASP A 92 0.66 3.67 14.60
N THR A 93 1.22 3.17 13.48
CA THR A 93 1.59 4.00 12.33
C THR A 93 0.38 4.78 11.84
N ARG A 94 0.49 6.10 11.83
CA ARG A 94 -0.55 6.97 11.27
C ARG A 94 -0.31 7.14 9.77
N PRO A 95 -1.32 6.90 8.91
CA PRO A 95 -1.21 7.21 7.50
C PRO A 95 -0.90 8.70 7.32
N PRO A 96 -0.05 9.07 6.34
CA PRO A 96 0.15 10.46 5.96
C PRO A 96 -1.14 11.05 5.38
N HIS A 97 -1.15 12.36 5.12
CA HIS A 97 -2.27 12.99 4.42
C HIS A 97 -2.42 12.38 3.01
N PHE A 98 -3.66 12.09 2.62
CA PHE A 98 -3.98 11.41 1.37
C PHE A 98 -5.31 11.89 0.77
N GLU A 99 -5.45 11.66 -0.52
CA GLU A 99 -6.71 11.77 -1.27
C GLU A 99 -7.16 10.40 -1.75
N ILE A 100 -8.47 10.19 -1.77
CA ILE A 100 -9.08 8.94 -2.23
C ILE A 100 -9.39 9.08 -3.71
N VAL A 101 -8.88 8.14 -4.50
CA VAL A 101 -9.20 8.02 -5.92
C VAL A 101 -10.25 6.93 -6.09
N GLU A 102 -11.31 7.25 -6.82
CA GLU A 102 -12.30 6.25 -7.23
C GLU A 102 -11.69 5.35 -8.30
N ASP A 103 -11.66 4.05 -8.04
CA ASP A 103 -11.07 3.06 -8.93
C ASP A 103 -11.65 1.66 -8.65
N LYS A 104 -11.14 0.66 -9.36
CA LYS A 104 -11.53 -0.75 -9.34
C LYS A 104 -10.68 -1.55 -8.37
N TYR A 105 -11.08 -1.52 -7.10
CA TYR A 105 -10.40 -2.17 -5.98
C TYR A 105 -10.73 -3.66 -5.87
N TYR A 106 -9.78 -4.41 -5.32
CA TYR A 106 -10.05 -5.70 -4.69
C TYR A 106 -10.47 -5.46 -3.23
N CYS A 107 -11.56 -6.08 -2.78
CA CYS A 107 -12.18 -5.74 -1.49
C CYS A 107 -12.35 -6.96 -0.58
N TYR A 108 -12.27 -6.71 0.72
CA TYR A 108 -12.60 -7.65 1.78
C TYR A 108 -13.89 -7.24 2.46
N LYS A 109 -14.74 -8.22 2.73
CA LYS A 109 -16.00 -8.03 3.47
C LYS A 109 -15.98 -8.84 4.76
N SER A 110 -16.40 -8.21 5.85
CA SER A 110 -16.58 -8.84 7.16
C SER A 110 -17.88 -8.38 7.80
N ASN A 111 -18.57 -9.29 8.48
CA ASN A 111 -19.86 -9.05 9.15
C ASN A 111 -19.73 -9.08 10.68
N GLY A 112 -18.60 -8.61 11.20
CA GLY A 112 -18.37 -8.53 12.64
C GLY A 112 -19.26 -7.49 13.36
N THR A 113 -18.83 -7.06 14.54
CA THR A 113 -19.56 -6.12 15.39
C THR A 113 -18.99 -4.71 15.36
N VAL A 114 -17.69 -4.54 15.09
CA VAL A 114 -17.00 -3.24 15.15
C VAL A 114 -17.02 -2.56 13.78
N GLN A 115 -17.87 -1.56 13.60
CA GLN A 115 -17.99 -0.83 12.33
C GLN A 115 -16.73 -0.03 12.01
N VAL A 116 -16.10 -0.31 10.86
CA VAL A 116 -14.90 0.43 10.36
C VAL A 116 -15.19 1.29 9.13
N GLY A 117 -16.39 1.17 8.57
CA GLY A 117 -16.79 1.84 7.34
C GLY A 117 -16.88 0.88 6.15
N ALA A 118 -17.51 1.34 5.07
CA ALA A 118 -17.67 0.55 3.86
C ALA A 118 -17.39 1.42 2.65
N LEU A 119 -16.55 0.92 1.75
CA LEU A 119 -16.42 1.47 0.41
C LEU A 119 -17.73 1.32 -0.37
N PRO A 120 -18.01 2.21 -1.34
CA PRO A 120 -19.07 2.00 -2.32
C PRO A 120 -18.88 0.67 -3.04
N SER A 121 -19.95 -0.12 -3.19
CA SER A 121 -19.85 -1.47 -3.76
C SER A 121 -19.40 -1.50 -5.21
N ASP A 122 -19.68 -0.45 -5.96
CA ASP A 122 -19.31 -0.21 -7.36
C ASP A 122 -17.82 0.07 -7.58
N TRP A 123 -17.10 0.42 -6.51
CA TRP A 123 -15.65 0.56 -6.51
C TRP A 123 -14.93 -0.80 -6.37
N CYS A 124 -15.64 -1.86 -5.99
CA CYS A 124 -15.05 -3.18 -5.82
C CYS A 124 -15.26 -4.06 -7.06
N THR A 125 -14.17 -4.49 -7.69
CA THR A 125 -14.21 -5.46 -8.81
C THR A 125 -14.46 -6.87 -8.30
N ASN A 126 -13.79 -7.24 -7.21
CA ASN A 126 -13.86 -8.55 -6.59
C ASN A 126 -14.02 -8.36 -5.08
N VAL A 127 -14.90 -9.15 -4.47
CA VAL A 127 -15.16 -9.11 -3.02
C VAL A 127 -14.90 -10.47 -2.42
N THR A 128 -13.94 -10.53 -1.51
CA THR A 128 -13.65 -11.72 -0.71
C THR A 128 -14.37 -11.62 0.62
N ASP A 129 -15.35 -12.51 0.83
CA ASP A 129 -16.12 -12.59 2.06
C ASP A 129 -15.38 -13.45 3.10
N LEU A 130 -14.79 -12.77 4.09
CA LEU A 130 -13.99 -13.41 5.14
C LEU A 130 -14.84 -14.22 6.13
N ASN A 131 -16.17 -14.04 6.14
CA ASN A 131 -17.07 -14.77 7.03
C ASN A 131 -17.31 -16.22 6.57
N THR A 132 -17.01 -16.53 5.30
CA THR A 132 -17.24 -17.85 4.70
C THR A 132 -16.14 -18.87 5.05
N TRP A 133 -15.05 -18.41 5.66
CA TRP A 133 -13.90 -19.26 5.96
C TRP A 133 -14.10 -20.04 7.27
N PRO A 134 -13.60 -21.29 7.36
CA PRO A 134 -13.61 -22.03 8.61
C PRO A 134 -12.83 -21.28 9.69
N ASN A 135 -13.39 -21.19 10.91
CA ASN A 135 -12.86 -20.44 12.06
C ASN A 135 -12.91 -18.91 11.94
N GLN A 136 -14.14 -18.36 11.88
CA GLN A 136 -14.49 -16.93 11.76
C GLN A 136 -13.69 -15.95 12.64
N LEU A 137 -13.29 -16.34 13.86
CA LEU A 137 -12.56 -15.49 14.80
C LEU A 137 -11.11 -15.19 14.39
N GLN A 138 -10.46 -16.11 13.65
CA GLN A 138 -9.12 -15.88 13.11
C GLN A 138 -9.18 -15.20 11.73
N THR A 139 -10.27 -15.40 10.98
CA THR A 139 -10.41 -14.95 9.60
C THR A 139 -10.82 -13.48 9.46
N THR A 140 -11.23 -12.79 10.52
CA THR A 140 -11.44 -11.32 10.47
C THR A 140 -10.31 -10.51 11.10
N SER A 141 -9.23 -11.12 11.58
CA SER A 141 -8.23 -10.38 12.36
C SER A 141 -7.05 -9.90 11.52
N PHE A 142 -7.20 -8.76 10.86
CA PHE A 142 -6.10 -8.04 10.20
C PHE A 142 -5.34 -7.19 11.24
N ARG A 143 -4.54 -7.85 12.08
CA ARG A 143 -3.93 -7.27 13.30
C ARG A 143 -2.57 -6.61 13.07
N PHE A 144 -1.87 -6.95 11.98
CA PHE A 144 -0.50 -6.49 11.73
C PHE A 144 -0.49 -5.38 10.68
N ALA A 145 0.12 -4.26 11.06
CA ALA A 145 0.42 -3.18 10.14
C ALA A 145 1.57 -3.53 9.21
N ARG A 146 1.52 -2.99 8.00
CA ARG A 146 2.48 -3.23 6.93
C ARG A 146 3.02 -1.90 6.42
N ALA A 147 4.31 -1.87 6.11
CA ALA A 147 4.88 -0.73 5.43
C ALA A 147 4.21 -0.56 4.06
N ASP A 148 3.88 0.67 3.70
CA ASP A 148 3.39 1.08 2.37
C ASP A 148 2.06 0.45 1.88
N ILE A 149 1.36 -0.32 2.72
CA ILE A 149 -0.01 -0.79 2.46
C ILE A 149 -0.92 -0.49 3.64
N PHE A 150 -2.08 0.07 3.32
CA PHE A 150 -3.15 0.37 4.26
C PHE A 150 -4.46 -0.27 3.83
N LEU A 151 -5.41 -0.35 4.75
CA LEU A 151 -6.77 -0.83 4.51
C LEU A 151 -7.71 0.39 4.47
N LEU A 152 -8.20 0.73 3.28
CA LEU A 152 -9.18 1.77 3.07
C LEU A 152 -10.58 1.23 3.37
N CYS A 153 -11.24 1.76 4.39
CA CYS A 153 -12.64 1.44 4.72
C CYS A 153 -13.46 2.74 4.71
N GLY A 154 -14.37 2.89 3.76
CA GLY A 154 -15.11 4.14 3.58
C GLY A 154 -14.20 5.30 3.19
N ARG A 155 -13.88 6.19 4.14
CA ARG A 155 -12.98 7.35 3.92
C ARG A 155 -11.74 7.34 4.82
N THR A 156 -11.45 6.22 5.48
CA THR A 156 -10.40 6.13 6.48
C THR A 156 -9.40 5.04 6.10
N LEU A 157 -8.11 5.36 6.22
CA LEU A 157 -7.02 4.39 6.10
C LEU A 157 -6.69 3.80 7.46
N TYR A 158 -6.65 2.48 7.50
CA TYR A 158 -6.31 1.71 8.67
C TYR A 158 -4.98 0.98 8.42
N PRO A 159 -3.97 1.13 9.28
CA PRO A 159 -2.78 0.27 9.21
C PRO A 159 -3.13 -1.19 9.57
N ARG A 160 -4.13 -1.38 10.44
CA ARG A 160 -4.69 -2.65 10.87
C ARG A 160 -6.16 -2.48 11.21
N LEU A 161 -6.95 -3.55 11.17
CA LEU A 161 -8.35 -3.54 11.58
C LEU A 161 -8.51 -4.11 12.99
N PRO A 162 -9.50 -3.62 13.75
CA PRO A 162 -9.86 -4.21 15.03
C PRO A 162 -10.36 -5.65 14.84
N GLU A 163 -10.33 -6.42 15.93
CA GLU A 163 -10.97 -7.73 15.95
C GLU A 163 -12.47 -7.60 15.71
N ASN A 164 -13.06 -8.60 15.05
CA ASN A 164 -14.49 -8.61 14.69
C ASN A 164 -14.96 -7.32 13.99
N TRP A 165 -14.14 -6.76 13.09
CA TRP A 165 -14.55 -5.60 12.30
C TRP A 165 -15.70 -5.92 11.34
N ARG A 166 -16.49 -4.90 11.01
CA ARG A 166 -17.59 -4.93 10.06
C ARG A 166 -17.42 -3.83 9.04
N GLY A 167 -17.49 -4.20 7.76
CA GLY A 167 -17.29 -3.24 6.69
C GLY A 167 -16.97 -3.87 5.34
N LEU A 168 -16.66 -2.98 4.39
CA LEU A 168 -16.10 -3.31 3.08
C LEU A 168 -14.84 -2.47 2.90
N CYS A 169 -13.68 -3.13 2.86
CA CYS A 169 -12.38 -2.48 2.89
C CYS A 169 -11.50 -2.95 1.74
N ALA A 170 -10.63 -2.08 1.22
CA ALA A 170 -9.66 -2.42 0.17
C ALA A 170 -8.22 -2.20 0.66
N PRO A 171 -7.29 -3.14 0.41
CA PRO A 171 -5.87 -2.87 0.55
C PRO A 171 -5.42 -1.89 -0.53
N VAL A 172 -4.74 -0.82 -0.13
CA VAL A 172 -4.27 0.27 -1.00
C VAL A 172 -2.84 0.65 -0.67
N ARG A 173 -2.14 1.18 -1.67
CA ARG A 173 -0.87 1.88 -1.50
C ARG A 173 -1.08 3.38 -1.58
N LEU A 174 -0.10 4.13 -1.08
CA LEU A 174 -0.03 5.59 -1.16
C LEU A 174 1.12 6.04 -2.05
#